data_AF-A0AAW3UQP4-F1
#
_entry.id   AF-A0AAW3UQP4-F1
#
_cell.length_a   1.000
_cell.length_b   1.000
_cell.length_c   1.000
_cell.angle_alpha   90.00
_cell.angle_beta   90.00
_cell.angle_gamma   90.00
#
_symmetry.space_group_name_H-M   'P 1'
#
loop_
_entity.id
_entity.type
_entity.pdbx_description
1 polymer ?
#
loop_
_entity_poly.entity_id
_entity_poly.type
_entity_poly.pdbx_seq_one_letter_code
_entity_poly.pdbx_strand_id
1 'polypeptide(L)'
;MPVNPDLAIQPPADILLERSFALADEAASNAFGERFARAIESVRELQQNPQQDPQQNSPQATPGTEAKQPFHGLQVQLVGDLGAGKTTLVRATLRGLGHTGRVRSPTYTLVEPYVLERPVGELALYHFDLYRFTDPAEWADAGFREYFDSGAICLVEWPQRAGRLLGIPDLVFALDLDQEGEGRVLVARAYSESGKACLERC
;
A
#
# COMPACT_ATOMS: atom_id res chain seq x y z
N MET A 1 11.18 16.44 20.39
CA MET A 1 12.15 16.05 19.35
C MET A 1 11.37 15.91 18.05
N PRO A 2 11.73 16.57 16.95
CA PRO A 2 11.14 16.18 15.67
C PRO A 2 11.61 14.74 15.41
N VAL A 3 10.66 13.83 15.27
CA VAL A 3 10.95 12.46 14.85
C VAL A 3 11.48 12.60 13.43
N ASN A 4 12.75 12.27 13.19
CA ASN A 4 13.27 12.20 11.83
C ASN A 4 12.46 11.11 11.10
N PRO A 5 11.58 11.45 10.14
CA PRO A 5 10.69 10.48 9.51
C PRO A 5 11.46 9.41 8.74
N ASP A 6 12.71 9.68 8.35
CA ASP A 6 13.55 8.77 7.57
C ASP A 6 14.12 7.59 8.39
N LEU A 7 14.34 7.75 9.70
CA LEU A 7 15.08 6.74 10.48
C LEU A 7 14.23 5.57 10.98
N ALA A 8 12.90 5.66 10.92
CA ALA A 8 12.00 4.61 11.39
C ALA A 8 11.42 3.73 10.27
N ILE A 9 11.65 4.08 9.00
CA ILE A 9 10.87 3.54 7.87
C ILE A 9 11.74 3.17 6.66
N GLN A 10 13.06 3.22 6.75
CA GLN A 10 13.89 2.51 5.78
C GLN A 10 14.00 1.05 6.22
N PRO A 11 13.21 0.12 5.64
CA PRO A 11 13.46 -1.29 5.86
C PRO A 11 14.91 -1.59 5.41
N PRO A 12 15.60 -2.56 6.01
CA PRO A 12 16.91 -3.01 5.54
C PRO A 12 16.75 -3.84 4.26
N ALA A 13 16.07 -3.28 3.25
CA ALA A 13 15.70 -3.93 2.00
C ALA A 13 15.97 -2.98 0.83
N ASP A 14 16.39 -3.56 -0.29
CA ASP A 14 16.68 -2.79 -1.50
C ASP A 14 15.38 -2.25 -2.11
N ILE A 15 15.42 -0.99 -2.54
CA ILE A 15 14.33 -0.38 -3.30
C ILE A 15 14.39 -0.95 -4.72
N LEU A 16 13.33 -1.64 -5.13
CA LEU A 16 13.22 -2.23 -6.47
C LEU A 16 12.74 -1.20 -7.52
N LEU A 17 11.94 -0.22 -7.10
CA LEU A 17 11.47 0.89 -7.92
C LEU A 17 11.10 2.08 -7.05
N GLU A 18 11.48 3.28 -7.47
CA GLU A 18 11.05 4.55 -6.88
C GLU A 18 10.40 5.43 -7.96
N ARG A 19 9.27 6.08 -7.62
CA ARG A 19 8.61 7.09 -8.46
C ARG A 19 8.15 8.26 -7.61
N SER A 20 8.12 9.44 -8.22
CA SER A 20 7.58 10.66 -7.59
C SER A 20 6.38 11.17 -8.39
N PHE A 21 5.33 11.58 -7.67
CA PHE A 21 4.08 12.07 -8.24
C PHE A 21 3.73 13.42 -7.61
N ALA A 22 3.44 14.41 -8.45
CA ALA A 22 2.85 15.66 -8.01
C ALA A 22 1.34 15.48 -7.81
N LEU A 23 0.87 15.75 -6.59
CA LEU A 23 -0.53 15.72 -6.21
C LEU A 23 -0.96 17.16 -5.89
N ALA A 24 -1.16 17.96 -6.95
CA ALA A 24 -1.42 19.40 -6.83
C ALA A 24 -2.68 19.72 -5.99
N ASP A 25 -3.67 18.83 -5.98
CA ASP A 25 -4.92 19.01 -5.25
C ASP A 25 -5.54 17.65 -4.85
N GLU A 26 -6.75 17.71 -4.28
CA GLU A 26 -7.52 16.51 -3.92
C GLU A 26 -7.90 15.66 -5.15
N ALA A 27 -8.14 16.28 -6.31
CA ALA A 27 -8.49 15.56 -7.53
C ALA A 27 -7.28 14.75 -8.05
N ALA A 28 -6.08 15.30 -8.00
CA ALA A 28 -4.84 14.58 -8.32
C ALA A 28 -4.58 13.43 -7.35
N SER A 29 -4.85 13.64 -6.05
CA SER A 29 -4.78 12.57 -5.04
C SER A 29 -5.79 11.45 -5.33
N ASN A 30 -7.02 11.80 -5.69
CA ASN A 30 -8.05 10.84 -6.09
C ASN A 30 -7.64 10.06 -7.34
N ALA A 31 -7.14 10.75 -8.36
CA ALA A 31 -6.69 10.14 -9.60
C ALA A 31 -5.52 9.17 -9.38
N PHE A 32 -4.57 9.50 -8.50
CA PHE A 32 -3.52 8.55 -8.13
C PHE A 32 -4.10 7.32 -7.42
N GLY A 33 -4.99 7.50 -6.44
CA GLY A 33 -5.64 6.37 -5.75
C GLY A 33 -6.44 5.47 -6.68
N GLU A 34 -7.12 6.03 -7.69
CA GLU A 34 -7.80 5.25 -8.73
C GLU A 34 -6.83 4.46 -9.61
N ARG A 35 -5.69 5.04 -10.01
CA ARG A 35 -4.65 4.31 -10.75
C ARG A 35 -4.07 3.18 -9.92
N PHE A 36 -3.78 3.45 -8.66
CA PHE A 36 -3.27 2.44 -7.73
C PHE A 36 -4.28 1.30 -7.50
N ALA A 37 -5.56 1.61 -7.35
CA ALA A 37 -6.62 0.60 -7.29
C ALA A 37 -6.67 -0.29 -8.53
N ARG A 38 -6.60 0.28 -9.73
CA ARG A 38 -6.54 -0.50 -10.98
C ARG A 38 -5.28 -1.35 -11.08
N ALA A 39 -4.15 -0.84 -10.60
CA ALA A 39 -2.90 -1.56 -10.56
C ALA A 39 -2.97 -2.79 -9.65
N ILE A 40 -3.59 -2.66 -8.48
CA ILE A 40 -3.86 -3.77 -7.54
C ILE A 40 -4.67 -4.86 -8.23
N GLU A 41 -5.81 -4.52 -8.85
CA GLU A 41 -6.67 -5.49 -9.53
C GLU A 41 -5.91 -6.18 -10.67
N SER A 42 -5.19 -5.42 -11.49
CA SER A 42 -4.41 -5.97 -12.60
C SER A 42 -3.34 -6.97 -12.14
N VAL A 43 -2.61 -6.66 -11.06
CA VAL A 43 -1.58 -7.55 -10.51
C VAL A 43 -2.21 -8.81 -9.92
N ARG A 44 -3.32 -8.66 -9.18
CA ARG A 44 -4.06 -9.80 -8.63
C ARG A 44 -4.59 -10.72 -9.73
N GLU A 45 -5.20 -10.17 -10.77
CA GLU A 45 -5.73 -10.95 -11.90
C GLU A 45 -4.63 -11.74 -12.61
N LEU A 46 -3.47 -11.12 -12.88
CA LEU A 46 -2.33 -11.77 -13.51
C LEU A 46 -1.76 -12.93 -12.67
N GLN A 47 -1.72 -12.77 -11.35
CA GLN A 47 -1.23 -13.81 -10.43
C GLN A 47 -2.25 -14.92 -10.19
N GLN A 48 -3.55 -14.63 -10.30
CA GLN A 48 -4.63 -15.63 -10.22
C GLN A 48 -4.86 -16.37 -11.55
N ASN A 49 -4.53 -15.77 -12.69
CA ASN A 49 -4.73 -16.36 -14.01
C ASN A 49 -3.51 -16.16 -14.94
N PRO A 50 -2.43 -16.94 -14.74
CA PRO A 50 -1.11 -16.67 -15.35
C PRO A 50 -1.05 -16.73 -16.88
N GLN A 51 -2.11 -17.21 -17.55
CA GLN A 51 -2.21 -17.37 -19.00
C GLN A 51 -2.56 -16.06 -19.75
N GLN A 52 -2.88 -14.96 -19.05
CA GLN A 52 -3.28 -13.67 -19.64
C GLN A 52 -2.16 -12.62 -19.73
N ASP A 53 -0.92 -12.97 -19.41
CA ASP A 53 0.23 -12.07 -19.48
C ASP A 53 0.64 -11.76 -20.95
N PRO A 54 0.52 -10.50 -21.42
CA PRO A 54 0.84 -10.13 -22.80
C PRO A 54 2.31 -10.37 -23.20
N GLN A 55 3.22 -10.48 -22.22
CA GLN A 55 4.64 -10.74 -22.47
C GLN A 55 4.99 -12.22 -22.70
N GLN A 56 4.03 -13.16 -22.52
CA GLN A 56 4.29 -14.61 -22.66
C GLN A 56 4.29 -15.13 -24.12
N ASN A 57 4.03 -14.30 -25.14
CA ASN A 57 3.96 -14.75 -26.54
C ASN A 57 5.30 -14.87 -27.28
N SER A 58 6.44 -14.94 -26.58
CA SER A 58 7.76 -15.18 -27.20
C SER A 58 8.30 -16.58 -26.87
N PRO A 59 8.51 -17.46 -27.88
CA PRO A 59 8.96 -18.83 -27.65
C PRO A 59 10.49 -18.92 -27.53
N GLN A 60 11.07 -18.50 -26.41
CA GLN A 60 12.44 -18.90 -26.02
C GLN A 60 12.50 -19.17 -24.51
N ALA A 61 12.28 -20.43 -24.14
CA ALA A 61 12.37 -20.90 -22.77
C ALA A 61 13.83 -21.16 -22.38
N THR A 62 14.27 -20.57 -21.26
CA THR A 62 15.45 -21.00 -20.51
C THR A 62 14.93 -21.69 -19.23
N PRO A 63 15.43 -22.87 -18.84
CA PRO A 63 14.91 -23.59 -17.69
C PRO A 63 15.50 -23.02 -16.39
N GLY A 64 14.86 -21.98 -15.88
CA GLY A 64 14.98 -21.50 -14.50
C GLY A 64 13.58 -21.20 -14.02
N THR A 65 12.90 -22.21 -13.48
CA THR A 65 11.51 -22.11 -13.06
C THR A 65 11.41 -21.21 -11.82
N GLU A 66 11.27 -19.91 -12.02
CA GLU A 66 10.69 -19.02 -11.02
C GLU A 66 9.27 -19.53 -10.77
N ALA A 67 9.08 -20.21 -9.64
CA ALA A 67 7.76 -20.67 -9.22
C ALA A 67 6.87 -19.42 -9.05
N LYS A 68 5.95 -19.21 -10.01
CA LYS A 68 4.99 -18.10 -10.01
C LYS A 68 4.15 -18.19 -8.74
N GLN A 69 4.34 -17.23 -7.85
CA GLN A 69 3.69 -17.22 -6.55
C GLN A 69 2.28 -16.63 -6.64
N PRO A 70 1.30 -17.18 -5.89
CA PRO A 70 -0.05 -16.61 -5.83
C PRO A 70 -0.02 -15.20 -5.24
N PHE A 71 -1.07 -14.41 -5.46
CA PHE A 71 -1.17 -13.09 -4.81
C PHE A 71 -1.27 -13.26 -3.30
N HIS A 72 -0.24 -12.78 -2.59
CA HIS A 72 -0.08 -12.92 -1.14
C HIS A 72 -0.59 -11.71 -0.35
N GLY A 73 -1.39 -10.83 -0.97
CA GLY A 73 -1.77 -9.55 -0.38
C GLY A 73 -0.79 -8.43 -0.74
N LEU A 74 -0.98 -7.26 -0.13
CA LEU A 74 -0.09 -6.11 -0.26
C LEU A 74 -0.05 -5.32 1.05
N GLN A 75 1.15 -5.06 1.56
CA GLN A 75 1.40 -4.14 2.66
C GLN A 75 1.88 -2.79 2.12
N VAL A 76 1.04 -1.76 2.29
CA VAL A 76 1.34 -0.39 1.89
C VAL A 76 1.46 0.48 3.13
N GLN A 77 2.64 1.07 3.33
CA GLN A 77 2.94 1.95 4.44
C GLN A 77 2.83 3.41 4.00
N LEU A 78 1.98 4.20 4.67
CA LEU A 78 1.76 5.61 4.37
C LEU A 78 2.43 6.50 5.43
N VAL A 79 3.39 7.30 4.97
CA VAL A 79 4.23 8.17 5.77
C VAL A 79 3.97 9.62 5.39
N GLY A 80 4.07 10.52 6.36
CA GLY A 80 3.94 11.95 6.16
C GLY A 80 3.37 12.61 7.40
N ASP A 81 3.51 13.92 7.48
CA ASP A 81 3.04 14.69 8.64
C ASP A 81 1.51 14.70 8.79
N LEU A 82 1.04 15.24 9.92
CA LEU A 82 -0.39 15.45 10.14
C LEU A 82 -0.93 16.40 9.05
N GLY A 83 -1.96 15.97 8.31
CA GLY A 83 -2.50 16.73 7.18
C GLY A 83 -1.77 16.52 5.84
N ALA A 84 -0.77 15.64 5.77
CA ALA A 84 -0.08 15.29 4.52
C ALA A 84 -0.98 14.58 3.48
N GLY A 85 -2.15 14.08 3.88
CA GLY A 85 -3.13 13.49 2.95
C GLY A 85 -3.17 11.95 2.94
N LYS A 86 -2.51 11.27 3.90
CA LYS A 86 -2.51 9.80 4.04
C LYS A 86 -3.91 9.18 3.96
N THR A 87 -4.84 9.59 4.83
CA THR A 87 -6.23 9.12 4.79
C THR A 87 -6.97 9.46 3.49
N THR A 88 -6.64 10.58 2.85
CA THR A 88 -7.21 10.95 1.54
C THR A 88 -6.78 9.94 0.48
N LEU A 89 -5.51 9.55 0.48
CA LEU A 89 -4.98 8.54 -0.43
C LEU A 89 -5.56 7.14 -0.18
N VAL A 90 -5.72 6.74 1.09
CA VAL A 90 -6.42 5.49 1.47
C VAL A 90 -7.86 5.50 0.94
N ARG A 91 -8.59 6.59 1.18
CA ARG A 91 -9.97 6.75 0.70
C ARG A 91 -10.06 6.70 -0.82
N ALA A 92 -9.17 7.39 -1.52
CA ALA A 92 -9.11 7.37 -2.98
C ALA A 92 -8.91 5.94 -3.51
N THR A 93 -7.98 5.20 -2.90
CA THR A 93 -7.70 3.80 -3.26
C THR A 93 -8.92 2.90 -3.03
N LEU A 94 -9.54 2.95 -1.85
CA LEU A 94 -10.74 2.16 -1.53
C LEU A 94 -11.91 2.49 -2.47
N ARG A 95 -12.11 3.76 -2.80
CA ARG A 95 -13.13 4.19 -3.79
C ARG A 95 -12.81 3.69 -5.19
N GLY A 96 -11.55 3.76 -5.61
CA GLY A 96 -11.09 3.19 -6.89
C GLY A 96 -11.31 1.69 -6.99
N LEU A 97 -11.25 0.98 -5.85
CA LEU A 97 -11.61 -0.44 -5.73
C LEU A 97 -13.14 -0.65 -5.62
N GLY A 98 -13.96 0.39 -5.68
CA GLY A 98 -15.42 0.28 -5.68
C GLY A 98 -16.07 0.30 -4.30
N HIS A 99 -15.35 0.62 -3.22
CA HIS A 99 -15.99 0.89 -1.93
C HIS A 99 -16.83 2.18 -2.01
N THR A 100 -18.13 2.07 -1.73
CA THR A 100 -19.08 3.20 -1.78
C THR A 100 -19.38 3.80 -0.41
N GLY A 101 -18.95 3.14 0.67
CA GLY A 101 -19.15 3.58 2.04
C GLY A 101 -18.23 4.73 2.45
N ARG A 102 -18.40 5.14 3.71
CA ARG A 102 -17.64 6.24 4.28
C ARG A 102 -16.29 5.74 4.80
N VAL A 103 -15.20 6.23 4.20
CA VAL A 103 -13.83 5.98 4.68
C VAL A 103 -13.35 7.12 5.56
N ARG A 104 -13.07 6.81 6.83
CA ARG A 104 -12.48 7.71 7.82
C ARG A 104 -11.22 7.06 8.38
N SER A 105 -10.31 7.86 8.92
CA SER A 105 -9.17 7.31 9.65
C SER A 105 -9.67 6.59 10.92
N PRO A 106 -9.25 5.33 11.15
CA PRO A 106 -9.58 4.57 12.34
C PRO A 106 -8.67 4.94 13.53
N THR A 107 -8.41 6.24 13.77
CA THR A 107 -7.46 6.68 14.82
C THR A 107 -7.73 6.10 16.21
N TYR A 108 -9.00 5.79 16.53
CA TYR A 108 -9.40 5.22 17.84
C TYR A 108 -9.64 3.72 17.80
N THR A 109 -10.12 3.17 16.69
CA THR A 109 -10.31 1.72 16.52
C THR A 109 -9.04 1.00 16.07
N LEU A 110 -8.01 1.76 15.69
CA LEU A 110 -6.71 1.36 15.12
C LEU A 110 -6.80 0.69 13.75
N VAL A 111 -7.83 -0.13 13.54
CA VAL A 111 -8.09 -0.83 12.28
C VAL A 111 -9.57 -0.67 11.87
N GLU A 112 -9.80 -0.55 10.56
CA GLU A 112 -11.13 -0.65 9.94
C GLU A 112 -11.06 -1.67 8.79
N PRO A 113 -11.89 -2.73 8.81
CA PRO A 113 -11.95 -3.72 7.75
C PRO A 113 -12.86 -3.28 6.60
N TYR A 114 -12.47 -3.63 5.38
CA TYR A 114 -13.25 -3.44 4.17
C TYR A 114 -13.23 -4.73 3.34
N VAL A 115 -14.40 -5.28 3.05
CA VAL A 115 -14.54 -6.47 2.21
C VAL A 115 -15.24 -6.07 0.93
N LEU A 116 -14.62 -6.36 -0.22
CA LEU A 116 -15.15 -6.03 -1.53
C LEU A 116 -15.38 -7.32 -2.34
N GLU A 117 -16.61 -7.49 -2.80
CA GLU A 117 -16.98 -8.58 -3.69
C GLU A 117 -16.25 -8.46 -5.03
N ARG A 118 -15.75 -9.58 -5.56
CA ARG A 118 -15.16 -9.68 -6.90
C ARG A 118 -15.72 -10.88 -7.65
N PRO A 119 -15.61 -10.89 -8.99
CA PRO A 119 -15.97 -12.07 -9.78
C PRO A 119 -15.24 -13.35 -9.32
N VAL A 120 -14.03 -13.21 -8.78
CA VAL A 120 -13.22 -14.32 -8.26
C VAL A 120 -12.87 -14.08 -6.79
N GLY A 121 -13.80 -14.46 -5.90
CA GLY A 121 -13.65 -14.38 -4.45
C GLY A 121 -13.79 -12.98 -3.88
N GLU A 122 -13.40 -12.79 -2.63
CA GLU A 122 -13.45 -11.49 -1.94
C GLU A 122 -12.08 -10.80 -2.00
N LEU A 123 -12.08 -9.46 -1.93
CA LEU A 123 -10.89 -8.66 -1.64
C LEU A 123 -11.03 -8.07 -0.24
N ALA A 124 -10.25 -8.57 0.70
CA ALA A 124 -10.16 -7.99 2.03
C ALA A 124 -9.10 -6.88 2.05
N LEU A 125 -9.46 -5.73 2.62
CA LEU A 125 -8.55 -4.63 2.93
C LEU A 125 -8.68 -4.24 4.39
N TYR A 126 -7.56 -3.89 5.01
CA TYR A 126 -7.50 -3.37 6.37
C TYR A 126 -6.81 -2.03 6.37
N HIS A 127 -7.54 -0.99 6.78
CA HIS A 127 -6.97 0.34 7.00
C HIS A 127 -6.52 0.44 8.44
N PHE A 128 -5.23 0.63 8.66
CA PHE A 128 -4.66 0.90 9.97
C PHE A 128 -4.31 2.39 10.11
N ASP A 129 -4.59 2.98 11.27
CA ASP A 129 -4.02 4.27 11.67
C ASP A 129 -3.40 4.16 13.06
N LEU A 130 -2.07 4.15 13.08
CA LEU A 130 -1.30 3.95 14.30
C LEU A 130 -0.91 5.27 14.98
N TYR A 131 -1.47 6.42 14.59
CA TYR A 131 -1.07 7.73 15.13
C TYR A 131 -1.03 7.79 16.66
N ARG A 132 -2.02 7.15 17.31
CA ARG A 132 -2.18 7.09 18.77
C ARG A 132 -1.50 5.90 19.43
N PHE A 133 -0.87 5.03 18.65
CA PHE A 133 -0.19 3.85 19.15
C PHE A 133 1.08 4.26 19.88
N THR A 134 1.16 3.91 21.17
CA THR A 134 2.19 4.41 22.07
C THR A 134 3.32 3.42 22.31
N ASP A 135 3.01 2.13 22.32
CA ASP A 135 3.99 1.07 22.51
C ASP A 135 3.91 0.08 21.34
N PRO A 136 5.01 -0.14 20.58
CA PRO A 136 5.07 -1.19 19.57
C PRO A 136 4.65 -2.58 20.09
N ALA A 137 4.84 -2.89 21.38
CA ALA A 137 4.42 -4.16 21.96
C ALA A 137 2.91 -4.42 21.85
N GLU A 138 2.09 -3.36 21.86
CA GLU A 138 0.64 -3.44 21.65
C GLU A 138 0.30 -4.11 20.30
N TRP A 139 1.25 -4.16 19.34
CA TRP A 139 1.04 -4.76 18.01
C TRP A 139 0.87 -6.27 18.12
N ALA A 140 1.72 -6.88 18.92
CA ALA A 140 1.68 -8.31 19.19
C ALA A 140 0.47 -8.65 20.06
N ASP A 141 0.21 -7.85 21.10
CA ASP A 141 -0.90 -8.07 22.03
C ASP A 141 -2.27 -7.95 21.37
N ALA A 142 -2.42 -7.06 20.39
CA ALA A 142 -3.64 -6.90 19.61
C ALA A 142 -3.86 -8.00 18.56
N GLY A 143 -2.88 -8.89 18.34
CA GLY A 143 -2.96 -9.94 17.33
C GLY A 143 -2.94 -9.42 15.90
N PHE A 144 -2.47 -8.18 15.66
CA PHE A 144 -2.60 -7.55 14.34
C PHE A 144 -1.82 -8.22 13.22
N ARG A 145 -0.84 -9.05 13.56
CA ARG A 145 -0.06 -9.83 12.59
C ARG A 145 -0.94 -10.71 11.71
N GLU A 146 -2.03 -11.26 12.24
CA GLU A 146 -2.91 -12.18 11.50
C GLU A 146 -3.53 -11.53 10.26
N TYR A 147 -3.77 -10.21 10.28
CA TYR A 147 -4.30 -9.46 9.13
C TYR A 147 -3.31 -9.37 7.96
N PHE A 148 -2.01 -9.33 8.25
CA PHE A 148 -0.95 -9.23 7.24
C PHE A 148 -0.67 -10.60 6.62
N ASP A 149 -0.80 -11.66 7.43
CA ASP A 149 -0.62 -13.04 7.00
C ASP A 149 -1.88 -13.60 6.28
N SER A 150 -3.00 -12.87 6.26
CA SER A 150 -4.28 -13.34 5.68
C SER A 150 -4.39 -13.21 4.15
N GLY A 151 -3.37 -12.70 3.47
CA GLY A 151 -3.43 -12.38 2.03
C GLY A 151 -4.26 -11.15 1.68
N ALA A 152 -4.56 -10.30 2.67
CA ALA A 152 -5.30 -9.05 2.48
C ALA A 152 -4.39 -7.89 2.05
N ILE A 153 -5.02 -6.77 1.68
CA ILE A 153 -4.31 -5.50 1.46
C ILE A 153 -4.32 -4.69 2.75
N CYS A 154 -3.16 -4.44 3.32
CA CYS A 154 -3.01 -3.64 4.53
C CYS A 154 -2.51 -2.23 4.18
N LEU A 155 -3.33 -1.21 4.44
CA LEU A 155 -3.00 0.20 4.25
C LEU A 155 -2.69 0.81 5.62
N VAL A 156 -1.41 1.07 5.92
CA VAL A 156 -0.95 1.42 7.27
C VAL A 156 -0.49 2.87 7.33
N GLU A 157 -1.28 3.73 7.97
CA GLU A 157 -0.84 5.08 8.32
C GLU A 157 0.02 5.06 9.60
N TRP A 158 1.04 5.92 9.63
CA TRP A 158 1.98 6.04 10.75
C TRP A 158 2.73 4.74 11.10
N PRO A 159 3.29 4.03 10.10
CA PRO A 159 3.95 2.73 10.31
C PRO A 159 5.11 2.78 11.32
N GLN A 160 5.77 3.93 11.46
CA GLN A 160 6.85 4.15 12.43
C GLN A 160 6.45 3.87 13.89
N ARG A 161 5.14 3.86 14.19
CA ARG A 161 4.63 3.59 15.54
C ARG A 161 4.67 2.11 15.93
N ALA A 162 4.56 1.21 14.95
CA ALA A 162 4.82 -0.23 15.16
C ALA A 162 6.28 -0.61 14.80
N GLY A 163 6.97 0.24 14.04
CA GLY A 163 8.39 0.08 13.73
C GLY A 163 8.69 -1.24 13.03
N ARG A 164 9.73 -1.96 13.49
CA ARG A 164 10.20 -3.20 12.84
C ARG A 164 9.21 -4.36 12.92
N LEU A 165 8.20 -4.29 13.79
CA LEU A 165 7.20 -5.37 13.94
C LEU A 165 6.29 -5.50 12.72
N LEU A 166 6.19 -4.45 11.90
CA LEU A 166 5.45 -4.46 10.64
C LEU A 166 6.15 -5.27 9.53
N GLY A 167 7.42 -5.63 9.68
CA GLY A 167 8.17 -6.30 8.62
C GLY A 167 8.55 -5.38 7.45
N ILE A 168 8.99 -5.99 6.35
CA ILE A 168 9.35 -5.28 5.11
C ILE A 168 8.06 -5.08 4.31
N PRO A 169 7.65 -3.83 4.00
CA PRO A 169 6.44 -3.57 3.23
C PRO A 169 6.63 -3.92 1.75
N ASP A 170 5.53 -4.09 1.01
CA ASP A 170 5.59 -4.13 -0.45
C ASP A 170 5.82 -2.72 -1.03
N LEU A 171 5.16 -1.72 -0.41
CA LEU A 171 5.18 -0.33 -0.84
C LEU A 171 5.29 0.64 0.34
N VAL A 172 6.07 1.71 0.17
CA VAL A 172 6.08 2.89 1.04
C VAL A 172 5.65 4.11 0.22
N PHE A 173 4.64 4.81 0.70
CA PHE A 173 4.12 6.07 0.16
C PHE A 173 4.45 7.19 1.13
N ALA A 174 5.49 7.97 0.83
CA ALA A 174 5.88 9.16 1.59
C ALA A 174 5.23 10.41 0.99
N LEU A 175 4.42 11.10 1.79
CA LEU A 175 3.66 12.29 1.43
C LEU A 175 4.22 13.51 2.15
N ASP A 176 4.65 14.50 1.38
CA ASP A 176 5.11 15.79 1.86
C ASP A 176 4.36 16.94 1.18
N LEU A 177 4.39 18.12 1.80
CA LEU A 177 3.97 19.35 1.13
C LEU A 177 4.91 19.64 -0.05
N ASP A 178 4.37 20.19 -1.13
CA ASP A 178 5.23 20.74 -2.18
C ASP A 178 5.94 22.02 -1.70
N GLN A 179 6.83 22.57 -2.53
CA GLN A 179 7.64 23.74 -2.16
C GLN A 179 6.80 25.00 -1.92
N GLU A 180 5.63 25.08 -2.54
CA GLU A 180 4.71 26.22 -2.45
C GLU A 180 3.70 26.05 -1.29
N GLY A 181 3.57 24.83 -0.75
CA GLY A 181 2.64 24.48 0.33
C GLY A 181 1.19 24.28 -0.12
N GLU A 182 0.92 24.38 -1.43
CA GLU A 182 -0.42 24.33 -2.00
C GLU A 182 -0.81 22.89 -2.40
N GLY A 183 0.16 22.10 -2.86
CA GLY A 183 0.00 20.69 -3.25
C GLY A 183 0.71 19.71 -2.31
N ARG A 184 0.79 18.45 -2.77
CA ARG A 184 1.59 17.39 -2.14
C ARG A 184 2.53 16.75 -3.15
N VAL A 185 3.64 16.23 -2.68
CA VAL A 185 4.50 15.31 -3.43
C VAL A 185 4.39 13.94 -2.79
N LEU A 186 4.10 12.93 -3.59
CA LEU A 186 4.14 11.53 -3.20
C LEU A 186 5.39 10.87 -3.75
N VAL A 187 6.28 10.40 -2.89
CA VAL A 187 7.38 9.51 -3.23
C VAL A 187 6.96 8.08 -2.90
N ALA A 188 6.81 7.25 -3.93
CA ALA A 188 6.43 5.85 -3.81
C ALA A 188 7.64 4.94 -4.06
N ARG A 189 7.90 4.02 -3.13
CA ARG A 189 9.00 3.05 -3.19
C ARG A 189 8.46 1.63 -3.08
N ALA A 190 8.86 0.76 -3.98
CA ALA A 190 8.55 -0.67 -3.94
C ALA A 190 9.73 -1.50 -3.42
N TYR A 191 9.43 -2.48 -2.57
CA TYR A 191 10.42 -3.40 -1.98
C TYR A 191 10.09 -4.87 -2.24
N SER A 192 8.99 -5.16 -2.94
CA SER A 192 8.64 -6.49 -3.44
C SER A 192 8.28 -6.44 -4.93
N GLU A 193 8.32 -7.59 -5.61
CA GLU A 193 7.92 -7.67 -7.02
C GLU A 193 6.44 -7.33 -7.22
N SER A 194 5.55 -7.70 -6.29
CA SER A 194 4.14 -7.30 -6.33
C SER A 194 3.98 -5.79 -6.18
N GLY A 195 4.68 -5.17 -5.23
CA GLY A 195 4.68 -3.72 -5.04
C GLY A 195 5.21 -2.99 -6.27
N LYS A 196 6.31 -3.48 -6.84
CA LYS A 196 6.91 -2.95 -8.08
C LYS A 196 5.94 -3.05 -9.25
N ALA A 197 5.32 -4.22 -9.46
CA ALA A 197 4.35 -4.44 -10.52
C ALA A 197 3.15 -3.48 -10.41
N CYS A 198 2.67 -3.20 -9.19
CA CYS A 198 1.64 -2.18 -8.98
C CYS A 198 2.14 -0.78 -9.32
N LEU A 199 3.33 -0.41 -8.86
CA LEU A 199 3.89 0.93 -9.05
C LEU A 199 4.25 1.24 -10.51
N GLU A 200 4.63 0.24 -11.31
CA GLU A 200 4.85 0.39 -12.76
C GLU A 200 3.57 0.78 -13.52
N ARG A 201 2.41 0.41 -12.99
CA ARG A 201 1.08 0.66 -13.56
C ARG A 201 0.43 1.97 -13.05
N CYS A 202 1.15 2.72 -12.21
CA CYS A 202 0.69 3.98 -11.60
C CYS A 202 1.24 5.23 -12.31
#